data_AF-A0ABD6Y730-F1
#
_entry.id   AF-A0ABD6Y730-F1
#
_cell.length_a   1.000
_cell.length_b   1.000
_cell.length_c   1.000
_cell.angle_alpha   90.00
_cell.angle_beta   90.00
_cell.angle_gamma   90.00
#
_symmetry.space_group_name_H-M   'P 1'
#
loop_
_entity.id
_entity.type
_entity.pdbx_description
1 polymer ?
#
loop_
_entity_poly.entity_id
_entity_poly.type
_entity_poly.pdbx_seq_one_letter_code
_entity_poly.pdbx_strand_id
1 'polypeptide(L)'
;MIKTKLRTELVSLVETAYGEAILTMKRGEEEKQLLIAECGLSDVVYESSVDYYLDNEHWTQEKFDDYWENGGEDKEIDNYVDGIVDFYDDDLTWEELETL
;
A
#
# COMPACT_ATOMS: atom_id res chain seq x y z
N MET A 1 -23.71 -23.43 4.48
CA MET A 1 -22.78 -22.70 5.36
C MET A 1 -22.33 -21.48 4.62
N ILE A 2 -22.53 -20.29 5.18
CA ILE A 2 -21.86 -19.09 4.69
C ILE A 2 -20.41 -19.24 5.18
N LYS A 3 -19.46 -19.53 4.29
CA LYS A 3 -18.04 -19.40 4.64
C LYS A 3 -17.82 -17.92 4.92
N THR A 4 -17.50 -17.55 6.15
CA THR A 4 -17.08 -16.19 6.48
C THR A 4 -15.82 -15.93 5.67
N LYS A 5 -15.83 -14.92 4.78
CA LYS A 5 -14.64 -14.52 4.03
C LYS A 5 -13.59 -14.09 5.05
N LEU A 6 -12.40 -14.71 5.00
CA LEU A 6 -11.30 -14.34 5.89
C LEU A 6 -10.81 -12.95 5.50
N ARG A 7 -10.60 -12.09 6.50
CA ARG A 7 -10.01 -10.76 6.31
C ARG A 7 -8.51 -10.82 6.47
N THR A 8 -7.83 -10.01 5.68
CA THR A 8 -6.40 -9.76 5.73
C THR A 8 -6.16 -8.55 6.61
N GLU A 9 -5.13 -8.64 7.45
CA GLU A 9 -4.77 -7.62 8.41
C GLU A 9 -3.29 -7.25 8.22
N LEU A 10 -2.99 -5.95 8.30
CA LEU A 10 -1.61 -5.47 8.34
C LEU A 10 -0.97 -5.86 9.68
N VAL A 11 0.17 -6.54 9.63
CA VAL A 11 0.99 -6.84 10.81
C VAL A 11 2.07 -5.79 10.97
N SER A 12 2.81 -5.51 9.89
CA SER A 12 3.85 -4.49 9.89
C SER A 12 4.18 -4.00 8.49
N LEU A 13 4.64 -2.75 8.41
CA LEU A 13 5.35 -2.19 7.27
C LEU A 13 6.78 -1.87 7.72
N VAL A 14 7.77 -2.39 7.00
CA VAL A 14 9.18 -2.15 7.28
C VAL A 14 9.87 -1.66 6.01
N GLU A 15 10.58 -0.55 6.12
CA GLU A 15 11.49 -0.09 5.07
C GLU A 15 12.94 -0.44 5.44
N THR A 16 13.65 -1.09 4.53
CA THR A 16 15.04 -1.48 4.73
C THR A 16 15.97 -0.29 4.49
N ALA A 17 17.23 -0.41 4.94
CA ALA A 17 18.24 0.61 4.65
C ALA A 17 18.56 0.78 3.15
N TYR A 18 18.08 -0.13 2.29
CA TYR A 18 18.22 -0.06 0.83
C TYR A 18 17.01 0.58 0.14
N GLY A 19 15.97 0.97 0.90
CA GLY A 19 14.74 1.56 0.36
C GLY A 19 13.66 0.52 0.01
N GLU A 20 13.90 -0.77 0.26
CA GLU A 20 12.87 -1.78 0.04
C GLU A 20 11.78 -1.66 1.11
N ALA A 21 10.51 -1.54 0.70
CA ALA A 21 9.38 -1.51 1.61
C ALA A 21 8.66 -2.86 1.57
N ILE A 22 8.60 -3.53 2.73
CA ILE A 22 8.05 -4.86 2.88
C ILE A 22 6.84 -4.79 3.82
N LEU A 23 5.69 -5.22 3.30
CA LEU A 23 4.48 -5.47 4.08
C LEU A 23 4.50 -6.90 4.62
N THR A 24 4.16 -7.04 5.90
CA THR A 24 3.79 -8.32 6.49
C THR A 24 2.30 -8.28 6.78
N MET A 25 1.57 -9.25 6.22
CA MET A 25 0.12 -9.36 6.31
C MET A 25 -0.27 -10.71 6.89
N LYS A 26 -1.40 -10.74 7.60
CA LYS A 26 -1.93 -11.95 8.21
C LYS A 26 -3.36 -12.21 7.77
N ARG A 27 -3.67 -13.47 7.46
CA ARG A 27 -5.01 -13.92 7.10
C ARG A 27 -5.33 -15.24 7.79
N GLY A 28 -6.21 -15.20 8.79
CA GLY A 28 -6.46 -16.36 9.65
C GLY A 28 -5.22 -16.72 10.49
N GLU A 29 -4.64 -17.89 10.24
CA GLU A 29 -3.40 -18.34 10.90
C GLU A 29 -2.15 -18.16 10.01
N GLU A 30 -2.32 -17.76 8.74
CA GLU A 30 -1.23 -17.57 7.80
C GLU A 30 -0.69 -16.14 7.84
N GLU A 31 0.63 -16.00 7.76
CA GLU A 31 1.33 -14.73 7.63
C GLU A 31 2.20 -14.78 6.37
N LYS A 32 2.15 -13.72 5.56
CA LYS A 32 2.91 -13.61 4.31
C LYS A 32 3.52 -12.23 4.19
N GLN A 33 4.63 -12.16 3.45
CA GLN A 33 5.34 -10.92 3.17
C GLN A 33 5.20 -10.53 1.70
N LEU A 34 5.15 -9.23 1.45
CA LEU A 34 5.08 -8.65 0.11
C LEU A 34 6.02 -7.45 0.02
N LEU A 35 6.91 -7.47 -0.97
CA LEU A 35 7.71 -6.32 -1.36
C LEU A 35 6.82 -5.37 -2.18
N ILE A 36 6.62 -4.16 -1.68
CA ILE A 36 5.74 -3.14 -2.32
C ILE A 36 6.51 -1.95 -2.90
N ALA A 37 7.77 -1.77 -2.52
CA ALA A 37 8.67 -0.81 -3.15
C ALA A 37 10.09 -1.35 -3.11
N GLU A 38 10.88 -1.12 -4.16
CA GLU A 38 12.28 -1.55 -4.22
C GLU A 38 13.27 -0.44 -3.82
N CYS A 39 12.90 0.84 -4.02
CA CYS A 39 13.82 1.98 -3.91
C CYS A 39 13.24 3.18 -3.15
N GLY A 40 12.32 2.95 -2.21
CA GLY A 40 11.69 3.99 -1.37
C GLY A 40 10.18 3.98 -1.53
N LEU A 41 9.45 3.85 -0.41
CA LEU A 41 7.98 3.82 -0.47
C LEU A 41 7.38 5.17 -0.85
N SER A 42 7.93 6.25 -0.30
CA SER A 42 7.46 7.62 -0.54
C SER A 42 7.43 7.96 -2.03
N ASP A 43 8.50 7.66 -2.76
CA ASP A 43 8.60 7.95 -4.20
C ASP A 43 7.56 7.18 -5.02
N VAL A 44 7.37 5.88 -4.73
CA VAL A 44 6.35 5.05 -5.41
C VAL A 44 4.95 5.62 -5.18
N VAL A 45 4.65 6.01 -3.94
CA VAL A 45 3.36 6.60 -3.61
C VAL A 45 3.21 7.96 -4.26
N TYR A 46 4.24 8.82 -4.22
CA TYR A 46 4.25 10.14 -4.84
C TYR A 46 3.88 10.05 -6.32
N GLU A 47 4.57 9.19 -7.09
CA GLU A 47 4.32 9.02 -8.52
C GLU A 47 2.87 8.59 -8.80
N SER A 48 2.33 7.68 -7.97
CA SER A 48 0.94 7.23 -8.12
C SER A 48 -0.08 8.33 -7.76
N SER A 49 0.22 9.14 -6.73
CA SER A 49 -0.69 10.16 -6.22
C SER A 49 -0.69 11.40 -7.12
N VAL A 50 0.48 11.88 -7.55
CA VAL A 50 0.59 13.11 -8.34
C VAL A 50 -0.21 12.99 -9.64
N ASP A 51 -0.07 11.86 -10.34
CA ASP A 51 -0.81 11.61 -11.59
C ASP A 51 -2.32 11.63 -11.35
N TYR A 52 -2.81 10.96 -10.31
CA TYR A 52 -4.23 10.96 -9.97
C TYR A 52 -4.76 12.37 -9.69
N TYR A 53 -4.09 13.15 -8.85
CA TYR A 53 -4.59 14.47 -8.48
C TYR A 53 -4.51 15.49 -9.63
N LEU A 54 -3.48 15.40 -10.48
CA LEU A 54 -3.35 16.28 -11.65
C LEU A 54 -4.34 15.90 -12.75
N ASP A 55 -4.42 14.63 -13.13
CA ASP A 55 -5.19 14.20 -14.29
C ASP A 55 -6.69 14.05 -13.97
N ASN A 56 -7.03 13.51 -12.79
CA ASN A 56 -8.43 13.22 -12.45
C ASN A 56 -9.08 14.32 -11.61
N GLU A 57 -8.37 14.85 -10.60
CA GLU A 57 -8.90 15.91 -9.73
C GLU A 57 -8.62 17.31 -10.26
N HIS A 58 -7.85 17.41 -11.37
CA HIS A 58 -7.49 18.66 -12.04
C HIS A 58 -6.79 19.67 -11.13
N TRP A 59 -5.95 19.18 -10.21
CA TRP A 59 -5.12 20.04 -9.37
C TRP A 59 -3.95 20.61 -10.18
N THR A 60 -3.45 21.77 -9.75
CA THR A 60 -2.15 22.27 -10.23
C THR A 60 -1.03 21.56 -9.48
N GLN A 61 0.16 21.51 -10.09
CA GLN A 61 1.37 21.00 -9.41
C GLN A 61 1.59 21.71 -8.07
N GLU A 62 1.51 23.05 -8.03
CA GLU A 62 1.69 23.84 -6.81
C GLU A 62 0.72 23.44 -5.69
N LYS A 63 -0.53 23.12 -6.02
CA LYS A 63 -1.52 22.68 -5.03
C LYS A 63 -1.19 21.27 -4.52
N PHE A 64 -0.71 20.39 -5.40
CA PHE A 64 -0.30 19.05 -5.01
C PHE A 64 0.95 19.09 -4.13
N ASP A 65 1.96 19.89 -4.47
CA ASP A 65 3.18 20.06 -3.68
C ASP A 65 2.84 20.56 -2.26
N ASP A 66 1.97 21.58 -2.15
CA ASP A 66 1.49 22.07 -0.85
C ASP A 66 0.74 20.97 -0.07
N TYR A 67 -0.10 20.18 -0.73
CA TYR A 67 -0.76 19.04 -0.08
C TYR A 67 0.26 18.02 0.44
N TRP A 68 1.23 17.64 -0.39
CA TRP A 68 2.24 16.64 -0.07
C TRP A 68 3.08 17.07 1.13
N GLU A 69 3.60 18.29 1.11
CA GLU A 69 4.43 18.86 2.19
C GLU A 69 3.66 19.09 3.51
N ASN A 70 2.33 19.12 3.47
CA ASN A 70 1.46 19.34 4.65
C ASN A 70 0.75 18.07 5.12
N GLY A 71 1.43 16.92 5.05
CA GLY A 71 0.93 15.63 5.56
C GLY A 71 0.09 14.83 4.58
N GLY A 72 0.06 15.26 3.31
CA GLY A 72 -0.50 14.47 2.22
C GLY A 72 0.28 13.17 2.01
N GLU A 73 1.61 13.21 2.14
CA GLU A 73 2.48 12.03 2.02
C GLU A 73 2.04 10.88 2.93
N ASP A 74 2.02 11.10 4.25
CA ASP A 74 1.63 10.08 5.23
C ASP A 74 0.25 9.50 4.93
N LYS A 75 -0.70 10.37 4.56
CA LYS A 75 -2.07 9.96 4.22
C LYS A 75 -2.14 9.12 2.95
N GLU A 76 -1.37 9.44 1.92
CA GLU A 76 -1.35 8.65 0.70
C GLU A 76 -0.61 7.32 0.90
N ILE A 77 0.42 7.27 1.75
CA ILE A 77 1.08 6.02 2.14
C ILE A 77 0.08 5.11 2.88
N ASP A 78 -0.67 5.64 3.85
CA ASP A 78 -1.70 4.89 4.56
C ASP A 78 -2.76 4.34 3.59
N ASN A 79 -3.27 5.18 2.67
CA ASN A 79 -4.24 4.74 1.66
C ASN A 79 -3.68 3.65 0.75
N TYR A 80 -2.42 3.79 0.33
CA TYR A 80 -1.75 2.82 -0.53
C TYR A 80 -1.62 1.46 0.15
N VAL A 81 -1.20 1.45 1.42
CA VAL A 81 -1.07 0.24 2.23
C VAL A 81 -2.44 -0.40 2.48
N ASP A 82 -3.44 0.38 2.88
CA ASP A 82 -4.81 -0.11 3.10
C ASP A 82 -5.39 -0.73 1.83
N GLY A 83 -5.19 -0.09 0.67
CA GLY A 83 -5.63 -0.60 -0.62
C GLY A 83 -4.99 -1.94 -0.99
N ILE A 84 -3.71 -2.14 -0.66
CA ILE A 84 -3.02 -3.42 -0.87
C ILE A 84 -3.57 -4.48 0.09
N VAL A 85 -3.72 -4.17 1.38
CA VAL A 85 -4.24 -5.10 2.38
C VAL A 85 -5.65 -5.58 2.00
N ASP A 86 -6.52 -4.65 1.60
CA ASP A 86 -7.88 -4.93 1.12
C ASP A 86 -7.87 -5.76 -0.18
N PHE A 87 -6.93 -5.55 -1.09
CA PHE A 87 -6.79 -6.35 -2.30
C PHE A 87 -6.50 -7.83 -1.98
N TYR A 88 -5.79 -8.10 -0.89
CA TYR A 88 -5.47 -9.44 -0.41
C TYR A 88 -6.55 -10.08 0.47
N ASP A 89 -7.71 -9.44 0.66
CA ASP A 89 -8.91 -10.13 1.19
C ASP A 89 -9.41 -11.21 0.22
N ASP A 90 -9.06 -11.16 -1.07
CA ASP A 90 -9.45 -12.17 -2.04
C ASP A 90 -8.62 -13.46 -1.91
N ASP A 91 -9.28 -14.61 -2.05
CA ASP A 91 -8.64 -15.93 -1.92
C ASP A 91 -7.60 -16.15 -3.02
N LEU A 92 -7.89 -15.73 -4.25
CA LEU A 92 -6.99 -15.95 -5.38
C LEU A 92 -5.72 -15.09 -5.25
N THR A 93 -5.88 -13.82 -4.90
CA THR A 93 -4.75 -12.91 -4.72
C THR A 93 -3.89 -13.35 -3.53
N TRP A 94 -4.51 -13.76 -2.42
CA TRP A 94 -3.77 -14.29 -1.27
C TRP A 94 -2.98 -15.54 -1.60
N GLU A 95 -3.55 -16.48 -2.37
CA GLU A 95 -2.90 -17.72 -2.75
C GLU A 95 -1.69 -17.49 -3.69
N GLU A 96 -1.68 -16.41 -4.48
CA GLU A 96 -0.56 -16.03 -5.36
C GLU A 96 0.68 -15.56 -4.60
N LEU A 97 0.54 -15.09 -3.36
CA LEU A 97 1.69 -14.76 -2.52
C LEU A 97 2.42 -16.06 -2.13
N GLU A 98 3.66 -16.22 -2.60
CA GLU A 98 4.54 -17.27 -2.10
C GLU A 98 4.81 -17.04 -0.60
N THR A 99 4.81 -18.12 0.17
CA THR A 99 5.26 -18.06 1.57
C THR A 99 6.79 -18.10 1.56
N LEU A 100 7.43 -17.08 2.13
CA LEU A 100 8.88 -17.06 2.33
C LEU A 100 9.33 -18.05 3.40
#